data_AF-W6TSQ0-F1
#
_entry.id   AF-W6TSQ0-F1
#
_cell.length_a   1.000
_cell.length_b   1.000
_cell.length_c   1.000
_cell.angle_alpha   90.00
_cell.angle_beta   90.00
_cell.angle_gamma   90.00
#
_symmetry.space_group_name_H-M   'P 1'
#
loop_
_entity.id
_entity.type
_entity.pdbx_description
1 polymer ?
#
loop_
_entity_poly.entity_id
_entity_poly.type
_entity_poly.pdbx_seq_one_letter_code
_entity_poly.pdbx_strand_id
1 'polypeptide(L)'
;MKQENLIRKRVVLVHWKRQMEVEVFSNLKNFCLSYPKYNYNTLNNYLGKERIAYENEIVRVERKEIIAKPKPLAVNERSIVLVLRRVQMKQAEDQAHDWQYWRSQPVAKRAQAVTFLVSQMLEKNQRMDKTIVNKIKTDHDTGKRF
;
A
#
# COMPACT_ATOMS: atom_id res chain seq x y z
N MET A 1 -17.47 -19.73 -25.46
CA MET A 1 -16.60 -19.64 -26.66
C MET A 1 -15.85 -18.32 -26.86
N LYS A 2 -16.40 -17.11 -26.57
CA LYS A 2 -15.65 -15.84 -26.83
C LYS A 2 -14.50 -15.55 -25.84
N GLN A 3 -14.58 -16.00 -24.59
CA GLN A 3 -13.61 -15.62 -23.54
C GLN A 3 -12.27 -16.38 -23.62
N GLU A 4 -12.27 -17.65 -24.04
CA GLU A 4 -11.04 -18.46 -24.14
C GLU A 4 -10.05 -17.90 -25.18
N ASN A 5 -10.55 -17.26 -26.23
CA ASN A 5 -9.75 -16.62 -27.27
C ASN A 5 -9.06 -15.32 -26.83
N LEU A 6 -9.48 -14.70 -25.72
CA LEU A 6 -8.82 -13.50 -25.16
C LEU A 6 -7.64 -13.85 -24.26
N ILE A 7 -7.63 -15.04 -23.66
CA ILE A 7 -6.61 -15.49 -22.70
C ILE A 7 -5.22 -15.57 -23.34
N ARG A 8 -5.14 -15.77 -24.67
CA ARG A 8 -3.88 -15.80 -25.43
C ARG A 8 -3.53 -14.48 -26.11
N LYS A 9 -4.42 -13.49 -26.11
CA LYS A 9 -4.16 -12.21 -26.77
C LYS A 9 -3.23 -11.38 -25.89
N ARG A 10 -2.16 -10.89 -26.51
CA ARG A 10 -1.15 -10.06 -25.88
C ARG A 10 -1.15 -8.70 -26.54
N VAL A 11 -0.91 -7.69 -25.73
CA VAL A 11 -0.65 -6.32 -26.17
C VAL A 11 0.82 -6.00 -25.96
N VAL A 12 1.33 -5.10 -26.80
CA VAL A 12 2.64 -4.50 -26.62
C VAL A 12 2.43 -3.21 -25.85
N LEU A 13 3.11 -3.09 -24.72
CA LEU A 13 3.00 -1.95 -23.82
C LEU A 13 4.34 -1.23 -23.80
N VAL A 14 4.33 0.06 -24.09
CA VAL A 14 5.52 0.90 -24.26
C VAL A 14 5.46 1.98 -23.20
N HIS A 15 6.47 2.01 -22.33
CA HIS A 15 6.66 3.05 -21.33
C HIS A 15 7.73 4.02 -21.82
N TRP A 16 7.36 5.30 -21.96
CA TRP A 16 8.27 6.38 -22.33
C TRP A 16 8.86 7.00 -21.07
N LYS A 17 10.15 6.75 -20.81
CA LYS A 17 10.81 7.16 -19.56
C LYS A 17 10.88 8.67 -19.37
N ARG A 18 11.05 9.41 -20.46
CA ARG A 18 11.18 10.88 -20.44
C ARG A 18 9.86 11.60 -20.20
N GLN A 19 8.76 11.05 -20.71
CA GLN A 19 7.43 11.68 -20.66
C GLN A 19 6.52 11.07 -19.60
N MET A 20 6.92 9.94 -19.00
CA MET A 20 6.08 9.14 -18.10
C MET A 20 4.75 8.71 -18.75
N GLU A 21 4.73 8.60 -20.08
CA GLU A 21 3.56 8.19 -20.85
C GLU A 21 3.61 6.70 -21.17
N VAL A 22 2.42 6.10 -21.30
CA VAL A 22 2.26 4.68 -21.63
C VAL A 22 1.41 4.56 -22.88
N GLU A 23 1.96 3.92 -23.90
CA GLU A 23 1.26 3.61 -25.13
C GLU A 23 1.00 2.11 -25.26
N VAL A 24 -0.16 1.77 -25.81
CA VAL A 24 -0.59 0.37 -25.97
C VAL A 24 -0.80 0.08 -27.45
N PHE A 25 -0.08 -0.91 -27.96
CA PHE A 25 -0.19 -1.38 -29.34
C PHE A 25 -0.75 -2.79 -29.39
N SER A 26 -1.60 -3.06 -30.38
CA SER A 26 -2.19 -4.37 -30.62
C SER A 26 -1.16 -5.42 -31.04
N ASN A 27 -0.11 -5.01 -31.76
CA ASN A 27 0.99 -5.87 -32.16
C ASN A 27 2.31 -5.08 -32.27
N LEU A 28 3.42 -5.81 -32.35
CA LEU A 28 4.76 -5.21 -32.45
C LEU A 28 5.02 -4.54 -33.81
N LYS A 29 4.36 -5.00 -34.89
CA LYS A 29 4.52 -4.40 -36.23
C LYS A 29 3.97 -2.98 -36.26
N ASN A 30 2.82 -2.74 -35.67
CA ASN A 30 2.17 -1.43 -35.58
C ASN A 30 3.03 -0.45 -34.78
N PHE A 31 3.67 -0.93 -33.71
CA PHE A 31 4.65 -0.13 -32.98
C PHE A 31 5.84 0.25 -33.88
N CYS A 32 6.47 -0.70 -34.57
CA CYS A 32 7.58 -0.42 -35.48
C CYS A 32 7.19 0.48 -36.67
N LEU A 33 5.93 0.43 -37.14
CA LEU A 33 5.43 1.34 -38.17
C LEU A 33 5.29 2.78 -37.65
N SER A 34 4.83 2.94 -36.41
CA SER A 34 4.68 4.26 -35.76
C SER A 34 6.04 4.84 -35.37
N TYR A 35 6.99 3.97 -34.99
CA TYR A 35 8.34 4.34 -34.58
C TYR A 35 9.41 3.53 -35.35
N PRO A 36 9.73 3.91 -36.60
CA PRO A 36 10.66 3.18 -37.48
C PRO A 36 12.08 3.03 -36.94
N LYS A 37 12.46 3.83 -35.93
CA LYS A 37 13.75 3.73 -35.23
C LYS A 37 13.95 2.37 -34.54
N TYR A 38 12.88 1.64 -34.26
CA TYR A 38 12.94 0.35 -33.58
C TYR A 38 12.77 -0.82 -34.55
N ASN A 39 13.74 -1.74 -34.56
CA ASN A 39 13.72 -2.91 -35.41
C ASN A 39 12.83 -4.03 -34.83
N TYR A 40 11.88 -4.50 -35.63
CA TYR A 40 10.98 -5.59 -35.27
C TYR A 40 11.74 -6.87 -34.85
N ASN A 41 12.77 -7.26 -35.58
CA ASN A 41 13.51 -8.50 -35.33
C ASN A 41 14.22 -8.44 -33.97
N THR A 42 14.86 -7.31 -33.68
CA THR A 42 15.50 -7.07 -32.39
C THR A 42 14.48 -7.19 -31.26
N LEU A 43 13.40 -6.41 -31.31
CA LEU A 43 12.38 -6.42 -30.27
C LEU A 43 11.69 -7.79 -30.14
N ASN A 44 11.45 -8.49 -31.24
CA ASN A 44 10.83 -9.80 -31.21
C ASN A 44 11.74 -10.86 -30.59
N ASN A 45 13.06 -10.73 -30.71
CA ASN A 45 14.02 -11.61 -30.04
C ASN A 45 13.97 -11.44 -28.51
N TYR A 46 14.04 -10.19 -28.02
CA TYR A 46 13.92 -9.87 -26.60
C TYR A 46 12.57 -10.32 -26.01
N LEU A 47 11.47 -9.96 -26.68
CA LEU A 47 10.10 -10.19 -26.20
C LEU A 47 9.56 -11.60 -26.51
N GLY A 48 10.33 -12.42 -27.22
CA GLY A 48 9.91 -13.73 -27.73
C GLY A 48 10.31 -14.88 -26.82
N LYS A 49 11.62 -15.10 -26.67
CA LYS A 49 12.16 -16.31 -26.01
C LYS A 49 12.26 -16.17 -24.50
N GLU A 50 12.77 -15.05 -24.01
CA GLU A 50 13.05 -14.87 -22.58
C GLU A 50 11.97 -14.05 -21.86
N ARG A 51 11.00 -13.50 -22.61
CA ARG A 51 9.95 -12.58 -22.11
C ARG A 51 10.52 -11.40 -21.32
N ILE A 52 11.77 -11.02 -21.61
CA ILE A 52 12.44 -9.90 -20.96
C ILE A 52 11.94 -8.63 -21.63
N ALA A 53 11.62 -7.62 -20.81
CA ALA A 53 11.27 -6.31 -21.32
C ALA A 53 12.49 -5.72 -22.04
N TYR A 54 12.29 -5.23 -23.25
CA TYR A 54 13.33 -4.47 -23.92
C TYR A 54 13.43 -3.10 -23.25
N GLU A 55 14.58 -2.74 -22.73
CA GLU A 55 14.76 -1.53 -21.95
C GLU A 55 15.98 -0.74 -22.41
N ASN A 56 15.73 0.52 -22.79
CA ASN A 56 16.75 1.51 -23.11
C ASN A 56 16.59 2.73 -22.18
N GLU A 57 17.42 3.74 -22.37
CA GLU A 57 17.30 5.04 -21.68
C GLU A 57 15.98 5.77 -21.99
N ILE A 58 15.41 5.54 -23.18
CA ILE A 58 14.22 6.27 -23.67
C ILE A 58 12.93 5.49 -23.42
N VAL A 59 12.94 4.18 -23.66
CA VAL A 59 11.73 3.34 -23.65
C VAL A 59 11.94 2.03 -22.92
N ARG A 60 10.86 1.52 -22.34
CA ARG A 60 10.73 0.14 -21.90
C ARG A 60 9.53 -0.50 -22.59
N VAL A 61 9.77 -1.54 -23.38
CA VAL A 61 8.76 -2.27 -24.16
C VAL A 61 8.54 -3.64 -23.56
N GLU A 62 7.29 -4.02 -23.33
CA GLU A 62 6.91 -5.33 -22.78
C GLU A 62 5.71 -5.93 -23.52
N ARG A 63 5.58 -7.26 -23.51
CA ARG A 63 4.36 -7.96 -23.96
C ARG A 63 3.57 -8.39 -22.74
N LYS A 64 2.35 -7.85 -22.58
CA LYS A 64 1.44 -8.21 -21.48
C LYS A 64 0.19 -8.88 -22.00
N GLU A 65 -0.32 -9.83 -21.22
CA GLU A 65 -1.57 -10.52 -21.51
C GLU A 65 -2.76 -9.62 -21.16
N ILE A 66 -3.82 -9.72 -21.97
CA ILE A 66 -5.02 -8.92 -21.76
C ILE A 66 -5.80 -9.51 -20.57
N ILE A 67 -5.90 -8.72 -19.50
CA ILE A 67 -6.70 -9.06 -18.33
C ILE A 67 -8.16 -8.70 -18.63
N ALA A 68 -8.96 -9.69 -19.02
CA ALA A 68 -10.37 -9.48 -19.36
C ALA A 68 -11.30 -9.36 -18.14
N LYS A 69 -10.90 -9.91 -16.99
CA LYS A 69 -11.64 -9.82 -15.73
C LYS A 69 -10.85 -8.96 -14.74
N PRO A 70 -11.48 -8.03 -14.00
CA PRO A 70 -10.76 -7.25 -12.99
C PRO A 70 -10.11 -8.19 -11.98
N LYS A 71 -8.88 -7.87 -11.55
CA LYS A 71 -8.22 -8.62 -10.48
C LYS A 71 -9.12 -8.53 -9.23
N PRO A 72 -9.41 -9.65 -8.55
CA PRO A 72 -10.11 -9.58 -7.27
C PRO A 72 -9.28 -8.68 -6.35
N LEU A 73 -9.96 -7.75 -5.66
CA LEU A 73 -9.31 -6.88 -4.68
C LEU A 73 -8.58 -7.80 -3.70
N ALA A 74 -7.28 -7.60 -3.52
CA ALA A 74 -6.54 -8.31 -2.48
C ALA A 74 -7.21 -7.96 -1.15
N VAL A 75 -8.01 -8.88 -0.63
CA VAL A 75 -8.54 -8.77 0.73
C VAL A 75 -7.30 -8.91 1.60
N ASN A 76 -6.75 -7.78 2.04
CA ASN A 76 -5.82 -7.78 3.17
C ASN A 76 -6.65 -8.27 4.37
N GLU A 77 -6.72 -9.59 4.53
CA GLU A 77 -7.29 -10.21 5.71
C GLU A 77 -6.47 -9.70 6.89
N ARG A 78 -7.05 -8.75 7.64
CA ARG A 78 -6.46 -8.29 8.89
C ARG A 78 -6.47 -9.50 9.83
N SER A 79 -5.31 -10.11 10.06
CA SER A 79 -5.17 -11.19 11.03
C SER A 79 -5.27 -10.59 12.44
N ILE A 80 -6.48 -10.56 12.98
CA ILE A 80 -6.71 -10.21 14.38
C ILE A 80 -6.31 -11.43 15.20
N VAL A 81 -5.13 -11.37 15.82
CA VAL A 81 -4.64 -12.41 16.73
C VAL A 81 -4.87 -11.95 18.17
N LEU A 82 -5.42 -12.83 18.99
CA LEU A 82 -5.58 -12.60 20.43
C LEU A 82 -4.20 -12.65 21.10
N VAL A 83 -3.80 -11.55 21.75
CA VAL A 83 -2.65 -11.54 22.66
C VAL A 83 -3.11 -12.07 24.02
N LEU A 84 -2.91 -13.36 24.27
CA LEU A 84 -3.32 -14.02 25.52
C LEU A 84 -2.13 -14.12 26.49
N ARG A 85 -2.29 -13.58 27.70
CA ARG A 85 -1.41 -13.83 28.86
C ARG A 85 -2.14 -14.78 29.81
N ARG A 86 -1.56 -15.97 30.07
CA ARG A 86 -2.11 -16.94 31.05
C ARG A 86 -1.30 -16.86 32.34
N VAL A 87 -1.89 -16.31 33.40
CA VAL A 87 -1.29 -16.19 34.73
C VAL A 87 -2.33 -16.55 35.80
N GLN A 88 -1.88 -17.08 36.93
CA GLN A 88 -2.79 -17.31 38.07
C GLN A 88 -3.37 -15.97 38.53
N MET A 89 -4.68 -15.92 38.77
CA MET A 89 -5.39 -14.66 39.09
C MET A 89 -4.76 -13.89 40.26
N LYS A 90 -4.24 -14.61 41.26
CA LYS A 90 -3.56 -14.02 42.44
C LYS A 90 -2.20 -13.37 42.12
N GLN A 91 -1.58 -13.71 41.00
CA GLN A 91 -0.26 -13.26 40.57
C GLN A 91 -0.32 -12.33 39.35
N ALA A 92 -1.52 -12.05 38.83
CA ALA A 92 -1.66 -11.29 37.59
C ALA A 92 -1.19 -9.83 37.77
N GLU A 93 -1.50 -9.23 38.93
CA GLU A 93 -1.15 -7.84 39.31
C GLU A 93 -1.37 -6.84 38.18
N ASP A 94 -2.42 -7.04 37.37
CA ASP A 94 -2.62 -6.31 36.11
C ASP A 94 -2.71 -4.80 36.33
N GLN A 95 -3.28 -4.36 37.45
CA GLN A 95 -3.35 -2.93 37.80
C GLN A 95 -1.95 -2.29 37.95
N ALA A 96 -1.01 -2.98 38.59
CA ALA A 96 0.34 -2.47 38.78
C ALA A 96 1.12 -2.46 37.46
N HIS A 97 0.96 -3.53 36.67
CA HIS A 97 1.57 -3.63 35.34
C HIS A 97 1.04 -2.57 34.37
N ASP A 98 -0.28 -2.37 34.32
CA ASP A 98 -0.91 -1.37 33.46
C ASP A 98 -0.44 0.03 33.85
N TRP A 99 -0.38 0.32 35.15
CA TRP A 99 0.12 1.61 35.64
C TRP A 99 1.57 1.87 35.21
N GLN A 100 2.45 0.89 35.38
CA GLN A 100 3.85 0.98 34.96
C GLN A 100 3.98 1.09 33.44
N TYR A 101 3.19 0.31 32.69
CA TYR A 101 3.13 0.36 31.24
C TYR A 101 2.76 1.76 30.77
N TRP A 102 1.63 2.30 31.22
CA TRP A 102 1.18 3.63 30.81
C TRP A 102 2.17 4.72 31.23
N ARG A 103 2.75 4.62 32.43
CA ARG A 103 3.77 5.57 32.90
C ARG A 103 5.03 5.57 32.02
N SER A 104 5.41 4.42 31.46
CA SER A 104 6.55 4.32 30.54
C SER A 104 6.24 4.76 29.10
N GLN A 105 4.96 4.84 28.71
CA GLN A 105 4.59 5.26 27.36
C GLN A 105 4.81 6.77 27.14
N PRO A 106 5.14 7.18 25.89
CA PRO A 106 5.23 8.59 25.52
C PRO A 106 3.95 9.36 25.86
N VAL A 107 4.12 10.63 26.23
CA VAL A 107 3.02 11.53 26.61
C VAL A 107 1.95 11.61 25.51
N ALA A 108 2.36 11.69 24.24
CA ALA A 108 1.46 11.71 23.09
C ALA A 108 0.57 10.45 23.01
N LYS A 109 1.16 9.26 23.24
CA LYS A 109 0.43 7.98 23.22
C LYS A 109 -0.55 7.87 24.39
N ARG A 110 -0.17 8.32 25.58
CA ARG A 110 -1.07 8.39 26.74
C ARG A 110 -2.25 9.32 26.47
N ALA A 111 -2.00 10.52 25.95
CA ALA A 111 -3.04 11.49 25.62
C ALA A 111 -4.02 10.94 24.57
N GLN A 112 -3.50 10.28 23.54
CA GLN A 112 -4.31 9.60 22.54
C GLN A 112 -5.19 8.50 23.16
N ALA A 113 -4.64 7.66 24.04
CA ALA A 113 -5.40 6.61 24.72
C ALA A 113 -6.53 7.17 25.58
N VAL A 114 -6.27 8.23 26.36
CA VAL A 114 -7.30 8.93 27.15
C VAL A 114 -8.39 9.50 26.23
N THR A 115 -8.00 10.14 25.13
CA THR A 115 -8.94 10.72 24.16
C THR A 115 -9.81 9.62 23.54
N PHE A 116 -9.22 8.47 23.21
CA PHE A 116 -9.92 7.31 22.70
C PHE A 116 -10.93 6.77 23.72
N LEU A 117 -10.52 6.60 25.00
CA LEU A 117 -11.43 6.15 26.06
C LEU A 117 -12.62 7.11 26.25
N VAL A 118 -12.36 8.41 26.29
CA VAL A 118 -13.42 9.44 26.36
C VAL A 118 -14.36 9.31 25.16
N SER A 119 -13.83 9.07 23.96
CA SER A 119 -14.67 8.92 22.76
C SER A 119 -15.58 7.68 22.80
N GLN A 120 -15.17 6.61 23.51
CA GLN A 120 -16.01 5.42 23.70
C GLN A 120 -17.14 5.65 24.71
N MET A 121 -17.01 6.64 25.59
CA MET A 121 -18.02 7.01 26.59
C MET A 121 -19.08 7.98 26.05
N LEU A 122 -18.91 8.48 24.82
CA LEU A 122 -19.86 9.39 24.18
C LEU A 122 -21.09 8.61 23.67
N GLU A 123 -22.27 9.20 23.84
CA GLU A 123 -23.50 8.66 23.26
C GLU A 123 -23.49 8.75 21.73
N LYS A 124 -24.35 7.96 21.08
CA LYS A 124 -24.51 8.00 19.63
C LYS A 124 -24.91 9.41 19.18
N ASN A 125 -24.07 10.04 18.36
CA ASN A 125 -24.17 11.42 17.86
C ASN A 125 -23.79 12.53 18.85
N GLN A 126 -23.30 12.19 20.06
CA GLN A 126 -22.75 13.17 20.97
C GLN A 126 -21.36 13.62 20.47
N ARG A 127 -21.15 14.93 20.44
CA ARG A 127 -19.83 15.50 20.15
C ARG A 127 -19.04 15.65 21.44
N MET A 128 -17.73 15.44 21.35
CA MET A 128 -16.81 15.74 22.45
C MET A 128 -16.91 17.23 22.80
N ASP A 129 -17.10 17.53 24.08
CA ASP A 129 -17.03 18.89 24.58
C ASP A 129 -15.59 19.41 24.47
N LYS A 130 -15.41 20.54 23.77
CA LYS A 130 -14.11 21.18 23.53
C LYS A 130 -13.98 22.51 24.27
N THR A 131 -14.86 22.79 25.23
CA THR A 131 -14.77 24.01 26.07
C THR A 131 -13.52 23.98 26.94
N ILE A 132 -13.12 22.80 27.42
CA ILE A 132 -11.92 22.60 28.23
C ILE A 132 -10.95 21.71 27.45
N VAL A 133 -9.99 22.33 26.75
CA VAL A 133 -8.93 21.61 26.04
C VAL A 133 -7.60 21.84 26.74
N ASN A 134 -7.08 20.80 27.39
CA ASN A 134 -5.73 20.80 27.92
C ASN A 134 -4.74 20.49 26.79
N LYS A 135 -3.98 21.51 26.35
CA LYS A 135 -2.87 21.33 25.42
C LYS A 135 -1.67 20.76 26.17
N ILE A 136 -1.29 19.54 25.82
CA ILE A 136 -0.15 18.88 26.43
C ILE A 136 1.10 19.23 25.61
N LYS A 137 2.07 19.89 26.24
CA LYS A 137 3.38 20.15 25.63
C LYS A 137 4.13 18.83 25.49
N THR A 138 4.69 18.57 24.31
CA THR A 138 5.58 17.42 24.08
C THR A 138 7.03 17.87 24.23
N ASP A 139 7.97 16.93 24.45
CA ASP A 139 9.39 17.29 24.63
C ASP A 139 9.96 18.01 23.39
N HIS A 140 9.46 17.70 22.19
CA HIS A 140 9.76 18.42 20.96
C HIS A 140 9.39 19.92 21.02
N ASP A 141 8.41 20.29 21.83
CA ASP A 141 7.92 21.66 22.03
C ASP A 141 8.68 22.41 23.14
N THR A 142 9.46 21.70 23.97
CA THR A 142 10.17 22.27 25.13
C THR A 142 11.68 22.39 24.95
N GLY A 143 12.21 22.03 23.78
CA GLY A 143 13.62 22.20 23.43
C GLY A 143 14.60 21.30 24.22
N LYS A 144 14.11 20.41 25.08
CA LYS A 144 14.96 19.44 25.80
C LYS A 144 15.19 18.22 24.93
N ARG A 145 16.33 18.21 24.22
CA ARG A 145 16.93 17.00 23.66
C ARG A 145 17.68 16.28 24.79
N PHE A 146 17.32 15.03 25.05
CA PHE A 146 18.19 14.07 25.72
C PHE A 146 19.06 13.38 24.67
#